data_AF-A0A076MUV8-F1
#
_entry.id   AF-A0A076MUV8-F1
#
_cell.length_a   1.000
_cell.length_b   1.000
_cell.length_c   1.000
_cell.angle_alpha   90.00
_cell.angle_beta   90.00
_cell.angle_gamma   90.00
#
_symmetry.space_group_name_H-M   'P 1'
#
loop_
_entity.id
_entity.type
_entity.pdbx_description
1 polymer ?
#
loop_
_entity_poly.entity_id
_entity_poly.type
_entity_poly.pdbx_seq_one_letter_code
_entity_poly.pdbx_strand_id
1 'polypeptide(L)' 'MIGAVEDKVELVAGGQAIATVPASAGLTGLRPDLTTVPLEDVEPSHVVLATRADDRSRLVAAFRRIAQAQLAGA' A
#
# COMPACT_ATOMS: atom_id res chain seq x y z
N MET A 1 7.47 16.32 -12.37
CA MET A 1 7.62 14.84 -12.41
C MET A 1 6.95 14.33 -11.15
N ILE A 2 5.66 13.97 -11.25
CA ILE A 2 4.79 13.59 -10.13
C ILE A 2 5.09 12.12 -9.82
N GLY A 3 6.03 11.87 -8.91
CA GLY A 3 6.66 10.56 -8.74
C GLY A 3 6.42 9.90 -7.38
N ALA A 4 6.18 10.69 -6.34
CA ALA A 4 5.88 10.18 -5.00
C ALA A 4 4.37 10.16 -4.75
N VAL A 5 3.91 9.26 -3.87
CA VAL A 5 2.51 9.25 -3.38
C VAL A 5 2.11 10.61 -2.81
N GLU A 6 3.10 11.34 -2.28
CA GLU A 6 2.98 12.69 -1.73
C GLU A 6 2.57 13.75 -2.78
N ASP A 7 3.06 13.67 -4.03
CA ASP A 7 2.67 14.62 -5.10
C ASP A 7 1.24 14.38 -5.62
N LYS A 8 0.64 13.21 -5.34
CA LYS A 8 -0.62 12.78 -5.97
C LYS A 8 -1.88 13.27 -5.25
N VAL A 9 -1.76 13.81 -4.05
CA VAL A 9 -2.89 14.31 -3.25
C VAL A 9 -3.16 15.80 -3.43
N GLU A 10 -2.35 16.53 -4.20
CA GLU A 10 -2.53 17.97 -4.42
C GLU A 10 -3.86 18.31 -5.09
N LEU A 11 -4.27 17.51 -6.10
CA LEU A 11 -5.57 17.69 -6.78
C LEU A 11 -6.74 17.34 -5.88
N VAL A 12 -6.57 16.40 -4.95
CA VAL A 12 -7.58 16.07 -3.94
C VAL A 12 -7.71 17.22 -2.94
N ALA A 13 -6.59 17.76 -2.46
CA ALA A 13 -6.56 18.91 -1.56
C ALA A 13 -7.10 20.20 -2.20
N GLY A 14 -6.89 20.37 -3.52
CA GLY A 14 -7.50 21.43 -4.31
C GLY A 14 -9.01 21.26 -4.56
N GLY A 15 -9.62 20.15 -4.11
CA GLY A 15 -11.04 19.86 -4.30
C GLY A 15 -11.41 19.44 -5.73
N GLN A 16 -10.43 19.00 -6.52
CA GLN A 16 -10.59 18.72 -7.95
C GLN A 16 -10.68 17.22 -8.26
N ALA A 17 -10.39 16.34 -7.29
CA ALA A 17 -10.37 14.90 -7.48
C ALA A 17 -10.65 14.14 -6.17
N ILE A 18 -10.90 12.83 -6.31
CA ILE A 18 -10.88 11.84 -5.22
C ILE A 18 -9.82 10.78 -5.52
N ALA A 19 -9.28 10.15 -4.48
CA ALA A 19 -8.31 9.06 -4.62
C ALA A 19 -8.72 7.86 -3.76
N THR A 20 -8.67 6.67 -4.35
CA THR A 20 -8.80 5.40 -3.62
C THR A 20 -7.41 4.92 -3.23
N VAL A 21 -7.20 4.65 -1.95
CA VAL A 21 -5.91 4.28 -1.38
C VAL A 21 -6.04 3.04 -0.49
N PRO A 22 -5.02 2.18 -0.38
CA PRO A 22 -5.05 1.05 0.54
C PRO A 22 -5.18 1.53 2.00
N ALA A 23 -6.02 0.87 2.79
CA ALA A 23 -6.19 1.21 4.20
C ALA A 23 -4.89 1.06 5.01
N SER A 24 -4.08 0.06 4.66
CA SER A 24 -2.77 -0.21 5.26
C SER A 24 -1.66 0.69 4.72
N ALA A 25 -1.94 1.59 3.77
CA ALA A 25 -0.92 2.45 3.16
C ALA A 25 -0.24 3.35 4.18
N GLY A 26 -0.72 3.38 5.43
CA GLY A 26 -0.08 4.10 6.52
C GLY A 26 0.25 5.48 6.01
N LEU A 27 -0.78 6.27 5.68
CA LEU A 27 -0.62 7.68 5.33
C LEU A 27 -0.09 8.39 6.58
N THR A 28 1.17 8.11 6.91
CA THR A 28 1.97 8.73 7.95
C THR A 28 2.17 10.15 7.45
N GLY A 29 1.18 11.00 7.74
CA GLY A 29 1.09 12.34 7.15
C GLY A 29 0.04 12.46 6.05
N LEU A 30 -1.19 11.95 6.24
CA LEU A 30 -2.32 12.54 5.52
C LEU A 30 -2.30 14.05 5.78
N ARG A 31 -2.39 14.86 4.71
CA ARG A 31 -2.43 16.31 4.88
C ARG A 31 -3.59 16.68 5.82
N PRO A 32 -3.42 17.66 6.73
CA PRO A 32 -4.46 17.99 7.73
C PRO A 32 -5.79 18.45 7.11
N ASP A 33 -5.77 18.91 5.86
CA ASP A 33 -6.92 19.36 5.09
C ASP A 33 -7.64 18.23 4.34
N LEU A 34 -7.18 16.99 4.48
CA LEU A 34 -7.79 15.82 3.87
C LEU A 34 -8.37 14.87 4.92
N THR A 35 -9.42 14.17 4.52
CA THR A 35 -10.03 13.08 5.29
C THR A 35 -10.12 11.82 4.44
N THR A 36 -10.31 10.68 5.08
CA THR A 36 -10.57 9.41 4.41
C THR A 36 -11.93 8.89 4.84
N VAL A 37 -12.65 8.29 3.89
CA VAL A 37 -13.91 7.60 4.15
C VAL A 37 -13.67 6.12 3.86
N PRO A 38 -14.05 5.20 4.76
CA PRO A 38 -13.98 3.77 4.49
C PRO A 38 -14.73 3.42 3.21
N LEU A 39 -14.09 2.65 2.33
CA LEU A 39 -14.75 2.08 1.17
C LEU A 39 -15.22 0.68 1.55
N GLU A 40 -16.53 0.53 1.71
CA GLU A 40 -17.20 -0.73 2.05
C GLU A 40 -17.55 -1.54 0.79
N ASP A 41 -17.89 -2.81 0.96
CA ASP A 41 -18.33 -3.72 -0.12
C ASP A 41 -17.35 -3.89 -1.29
N VAL A 42 -16.05 -3.65 -1.04
CA VAL A 42 -14.97 -3.92 -1.98
C VAL A 42 -14.08 -5.07 -1.49
N GLU A 43 -13.63 -5.90 -2.42
CA GLU A 43 -12.69 -6.96 -2.09
C GLU A 43 -11.33 -6.36 -1.69
N PRO A 44 -10.71 -6.83 -0.59
CA PRO A 44 -9.39 -6.36 -0.18
C PRO A 44 -8.33 -6.59 -1.25
N SER A 45 -7.48 -5.60 -1.47
CA SER A 45 -6.31 -5.73 -2.33
C SER A 45 -5.36 -6.81 -1.78
N HIS A 46 -5.02 -7.80 -2.62
CA HIS A 46 -4.13 -8.88 -2.24
C HIS A 46 -2.66 -8.53 -2.54
N VAL A 47 -1.83 -8.49 -1.49
CA VAL A 47 -0.39 -8.27 -1.63
C VAL A 47 0.32 -9.62 -1.66
N VAL A 48 1.12 -9.86 -2.69
CA VAL A 48 1.85 -11.13 -2.87
C VAL A 48 3.36 -10.92 -2.95
N LEU A 49 4.11 -11.90 -2.44
CA LEU A 49 5.53 -12.05 -2.75
C LEU A 49 5.67 -12.96 -3.97
N ALA A 50 6.00 -12.38 -5.13
CA ALA A 50 6.29 -13.13 -6.34
C ALA A 50 7.79 -13.39 -6.47
N THR A 51 8.15 -14.64 -6.77
CA THR A 51 9.53 -15.06 -7.02
C THR A 51 9.57 -15.90 -8.29
N ARG A 52 10.76 -16.10 -8.87
CA ARG A 52 10.94 -17.14 -9.91
C ARG A 52 10.60 -18.50 -9.31
N ALA A 53 9.99 -19.38 -10.11
CA ALA A 53 9.56 -20.70 -9.66
C ALA A 53 10.72 -21.54 -9.08
N ASP A 54 11.88 -21.50 -9.74
CA ASP A 54 13.08 -22.24 -9.33
C ASP A 54 14.09 -21.37 -8.55
N ASP A 55 13.64 -20.32 -7.87
CA ASP A 55 14.55 -19.45 -7.12
C ASP A 55 15.20 -20.21 -5.95
N ARG A 56 16.54 -20.16 -5.87
CA ARG A 56 17.35 -20.80 -4.81
C ARG A 56 18.07 -19.80 -3.92
N SER A 57 17.69 -18.52 -3.97
CA SER A 57 18.32 -17.48 -3.17
C SER A 57 17.99 -17.66 -1.69
N ARG A 58 19.03 -17.80 -0.86
CA ARG A 58 18.86 -17.84 0.59
C ARG A 58 18.24 -16.55 1.13
N LEU A 59 18.48 -15.42 0.47
CA LEU A 59 17.90 -14.13 0.85
C LEU A 59 16.39 -14.11 0.60
N VAL A 60 15.93 -14.64 -0.53
CA VAL A 60 14.50 -14.73 -0.85
C VAL A 60 13.79 -15.67 0.14
N ALA A 61 14.42 -16.81 0.47
CA ALA A 61 13.89 -17.73 1.48
C ALA A 61 13.80 -17.08 2.87
N ALA A 62 14.84 -16.35 3.29
CA ALA A 62 14.85 -15.62 4.55
C ALA A 62 13.78 -14.52 4.59
N PHE A 63 13.67 -13.73 3.53
CA PHE A 63 12.65 -12.69 3.41
C PHE A 63 11.25 -13.27 3.49
N ARG A 64 10.95 -14.35 2.75
CA ARG A 64 9.64 -15.04 2.82
C ARG A 64 9.29 -15.43 4.25
N ARG A 65 10.25 -15.99 4.99
CA ARG A 65 10.04 -16.39 6.39
C ARG A 65 9.75 -15.20 7.30
N ILE A 66 10.48 -14.10 7.14
CA ILE A 66 10.26 -12.86 7.91
C ILE A 66 8.90 -12.26 7.55
N ALA A 67 8.60 -12.12 6.26
CA ALA A 67 7.32 -11.60 5.78
C ALA A 67 6.15 -12.42 6.34
N GLN A 68 6.21 -13.75 6.30
CA GLN A 68 5.19 -14.61 6.91
C GLN A 68 5.09 -14.41 8.42
N ALA A 69 6.19 -14.22 9.14
CA ALA A 69 6.16 -14.02 10.59
C ALA A 69 5.68 -12.62 11.01
N GLN A 70 5.81 -11.60 10.16
CA GLN A 70 5.52 -10.20 10.49
C GLN A 70 4.23 -9.69 9.85
N LEU A 71 3.77 -10.31 8.76
CA LEU A 71 2.63 -9.88 7.96
C LEU A 71 1.49 -10.92 7.96
N ALA A 72 1.59 -11.99 8.75
CA ALA A 72 0.51 -12.96 8.88
C ALA A 72 -0.72 -12.34 9.56
N GLY A 73 -1.73 -12.04 8.74
CA GLY A 73 -3.12 -11.82 9.14
C GLY A 73 -3.41 -10.44 9.76
N ALA A 74 -3.61 -9.44 8.90
CA ALA A 74 -4.60 -8.39 9.16
C ALA A 74 -5.92 -8.84 8.53
#